data_AF-A0A820YLR7-F1
#
_entry.id   AF-A0A820YLR7-F1
#
_cell.length_a   1.000
_cell.length_b   1.000
_cell.length_c   1.000
_cell.angle_alpha   90.00
_cell.angle_beta   90.00
_cell.angle_gamma   90.00
#
_symmetry.space_group_name_H-M   'P 1'
#
loop_
_entity.id
_entity.type
_entity.pdbx_description
1 polymer ?
#
loop_
_entity_poly.entity_id
_entity_poly.type
_entity_poly.pdbx_seq_one_letter_code
_entity_poly.pdbx_strand_id
1 'polypeptide(L)'
;VNMINRKKYFEQLLNDSPTEDCGWIEFNIGRALSFKCEWNQAREYYNRAYDLMMKNKPTRVKDSAWILNNIGAILRDQKNSYSQQHW
;
A
#
# COMPACT_ATOMS: atom_id res chain seq x y z
N VAL A 1 8.20 -11.71 -14.46
CA VAL A 1 7.02 -10.83 -14.72
C VAL A 1 7.41 -9.39 -14.40
N ASN A 2 7.54 -8.53 -15.42
CA ASN A 2 8.01 -7.14 -15.29
C ASN A 2 7.02 -6.28 -14.46
N MET A 3 7.55 -5.31 -13.70
CA MET A 3 6.75 -4.41 -12.84
C MET A 3 5.63 -3.68 -13.59
N ILE A 4 5.84 -3.38 -14.88
CA ILE A 4 4.88 -2.72 -15.76
C ILE A 4 3.58 -3.55 -15.91
N ASN A 5 3.69 -4.88 -15.99
CA ASN A 5 2.53 -5.76 -16.11
C ASN A 5 1.72 -5.81 -14.81
N ARG A 6 2.39 -5.72 -13.65
CA ARG A 6 1.71 -5.69 -12.35
C ARG A 6 0.91 -4.41 -12.17
N LYS A 7 1.50 -3.25 -12.48
CA LYS A 7 0.80 -1.96 -12.39
C LYS A 7 -0.49 -1.96 -13.23
N LYS A 8 -0.39 -2.36 -14.50
CA LYS A 8 -1.53 -2.37 -15.43
C LYS A 8 -2.63 -3.35 -15.01
N TYR A 9 -2.25 -4.52 -14.49
CA TYR A 9 -3.17 -5.50 -13.94
C TYR A 9 -3.96 -4.94 -12.74
N PHE A 10 -3.29 -4.23 -11.83
CA PHE A 10 -3.94 -3.60 -10.69
C PHE A 10 -4.83 -2.42 -11.08
N GLU A 11 -4.43 -1.62 -12.06
CA GLU A 11 -5.26 -0.51 -12.58
C GLU A 11 -6.57 -1.00 -13.22
N GLN A 12 -6.55 -2.14 -13.92
CA GLN A 12 -7.78 -2.75 -14.44
C GLN A 12 -8.72 -3.22 -13.33
N LEU A 13 -8.17 -3.89 -12.32
CA LEU A 13 -8.91 -4.38 -11.15
C LEU A 13 -9.56 -3.27 -10.31
N LEU A 14 -9.01 -2.05 -10.32
CA LEU A 14 -9.59 -0.89 -9.65
C LEU A 14 -10.82 -0.32 -10.39
N ASN A 15 -10.94 -0.56 -11.70
CA ASN A 15 -12.01 0.02 -12.53
C ASN A 15 -13.30 -0.83 -12.57
N ASP A 16 -13.22 -2.13 -12.25
CA ASP A 16 -14.39 -3.02 -12.18
C ASP A 16 -14.91 -3.14 -10.73
N SER A 17 -15.98 -2.39 -10.42
CA SER A 17 -16.90 -2.41 -9.26
C SER A 17 -16.42 -2.93 -7.87
N PRO A 18 -16.65 -2.17 -6.78
CA PRO A 18 -16.04 -2.41 -5.46
C PRO A 18 -16.80 -3.50 -4.69
N THR A 19 -16.18 -4.25 -3.77
CA THR A 19 -16.13 -3.79 -2.37
C THR A 19 -15.19 -4.62 -1.49
N GLU A 20 -14.59 -5.69 -2.01
CA GLU A 20 -13.62 -6.51 -1.28
C GLU A 20 -12.22 -6.40 -1.86
N ASP A 21 -12.02 -6.51 -3.17
CA ASP A 21 -10.64 -6.58 -3.68
C ASP A 21 -9.91 -5.24 -3.64
N CYS A 22 -10.61 -4.10 -3.68
CA CYS A 22 -10.00 -2.76 -3.75
C CYS A 22 -9.00 -2.50 -2.60
N GLY A 23 -9.33 -2.87 -1.35
CA GLY A 23 -8.43 -2.66 -0.22
C GLY A 23 -7.12 -3.46 -0.35
N TRP A 24 -7.19 -4.68 -0.85
CA TRP A 24 -6.00 -5.52 -1.07
C TRP A 24 -5.22 -5.10 -2.30
N ILE A 25 -5.89 -4.59 -3.34
CA ILE A 25 -5.24 -4.03 -4.53
C ILE A 25 -4.45 -2.80 -4.14
N GLU A 26 -5.06 -1.83 -3.45
CA GLU A 26 -4.39 -0.63 -2.94
C GLU A 26 -3.18 -1.00 -2.07
N PHE A 27 -3.33 -1.98 -1.17
CA PHE A 27 -2.22 -2.48 -0.36
C PHE A 27 -1.07 -3.06 -1.20
N ASN A 28 -1.36 -3.88 -2.21
CA ASN A 28 -0.33 -4.49 -3.04
C ASN A 28 0.39 -3.48 -3.94
N ILE A 29 -0.30 -2.43 -4.39
CA ILE A 29 0.34 -1.30 -5.09
C ILE A 29 1.29 -0.56 -4.14
N GLY A 30 0.83 -0.25 -2.92
CA GLY A 30 1.65 0.36 -1.88
C GLY A 30 2.93 -0.45 -1.60
N ARG A 31 2.81 -1.79 -1.52
CA ARG A 31 3.97 -2.69 -1.38
C ARG A 31 4.92 -2.62 -2.56
N ALA A 32 4.42 -2.61 -3.79
CA ALA A 32 5.25 -2.52 -4.98
C ALA A 32 6.05 -1.21 -5.02
N LEU A 33 5.42 -0.08 -4.67
CA LEU A 33 6.07 1.24 -4.57
C LEU A 33 7.08 1.29 -3.43
N SER A 34 6.75 0.68 -2.29
CA SER A 34 7.67 0.48 -1.16
C SER A 34 8.94 -0.27 -1.60
N PHE A 35 8.82 -1.34 -2.38
CA PHE A 35 10.01 -2.03 -2.91
C PHE A 35 10.86 -1.20 -3.88
N LYS A 36 10.29 -0.14 -4.47
CA LYS A 36 11.00 0.82 -5.33
C LYS A 36 11.54 2.03 -4.55
N CYS A 37 11.42 2.04 -3.23
CA CYS A 37 11.73 3.19 -2.38
C CYS A 37 10.90 4.45 -2.68
N GLU A 38 9.74 4.31 -3.34
CA GLU A 38 8.80 5.39 -3.65
C GLU A 38 7.86 5.61 -2.46
N TRP A 39 8.45 5.93 -1.31
CA TRP A 39 7.82 5.89 0.01
C TRP A 39 6.57 6.76 0.16
N ASN A 40 6.60 7.97 -0.42
CA ASN A 40 5.49 8.91 -0.33
C ASN A 40 4.27 8.39 -1.10
N GLN A 41 4.48 7.88 -2.31
CA GLN A 41 3.40 7.28 -3.11
C GLN A 41 2.90 6.00 -2.43
N ALA A 42 3.80 5.14 -1.95
CA ALA A 42 3.44 3.93 -1.22
C ALA A 42 2.53 4.23 -0.02
N ARG A 43 2.78 5.33 0.71
CA ARG A 43 1.97 5.76 1.84
C ARG A 43 0.55 6.15 1.45
N GLU A 44 0.36 6.83 0.33
CA GLU A 44 -0.98 7.21 -0.16
C GLU A 44 -1.85 5.96 -0.43
N TYR A 45 -1.30 4.95 -1.08
CA TYR A 45 -1.98 3.68 -1.35
C TYR A 45 -2.30 2.92 -0.07
N TYR A 46 -1.38 2.87 0.91
CA TYR A 46 -1.68 2.25 2.20
C TYR A 46 -2.78 2.98 2.99
N ASN A 47 -2.83 4.31 2.95
CA ASN A 47 -3.91 5.06 3.60
C ASN A 47 -5.27 4.73 2.95
N ARG A 48 -5.36 4.69 1.61
CA ARG A 48 -6.60 4.30 0.91
C ARG A 48 -7.02 2.87 1.23
N ALA A 49 -6.07 1.94 1.25
CA ALA A 49 -6.31 0.55 1.65
C ALA A 49 -6.88 0.47 3.08
N TYR A 50 -6.32 1.25 4.01
CA TYR A 50 -6.78 1.32 5.39
C TYR A 50 -8.21 1.84 5.48
N ASP A 51 -8.52 2.94 4.81
CA ASP A 51 -9.87 3.53 4.80
C ASP A 51 -10.91 2.56 4.23
N LEU A 52 -10.56 1.83 3.16
CA LEU A 52 -11.42 0.81 2.55
C LEU A 52 -11.65 -0.39 3.47
N MET A 53 -10.63 -0.81 4.23
CA MET A 53 -10.75 -1.91 5.19
C MET A 53 -11.55 -1.49 6.44
N MET A 54 -11.40 -0.24 6.89
CA MET A 54 -12.13 0.31 8.03
C MET A 54 -13.60 0.62 7.74
N LYS A 55 -13.95 0.97 6.49
CA LYS A 55 -15.34 1.17 6.06
C LYS A 55 -16.12 -0.14 5.89
N ASN A 56 -15.44 -1.29 5.90
CA ASN A 56 -16.03 -2.61 5.67
C ASN A 56 -16.32 -3.37 6.98
N LYS A 57 -17.10 -4.46 6.88
CA LYS A 57 -17.53 -5.33 7.99
C LYS A 57 -16.37 -5.74 8.93
N PRO A 58 -16.67 -6.14 10.19
CA PRO A 58 -15.67 -6.41 11.25
C PRO A 58 -14.48 -7.29 10.85
N THR A 59 -14.67 -8.21 9.89
CA THR A 59 -13.62 -9.07 9.34
C THR A 59 -12.40 -8.28 8.87
N ARG A 60 -12.58 -7.10 8.26
CA ARG A 60 -11.48 -6.30 7.68
C ARG A 60 -10.78 -5.36 8.65
N VAL A 61 -11.40 -5.06 9.79
CA VAL A 61 -10.71 -4.34 10.87
C VAL A 61 -9.48 -5.13 11.33
N LYS A 62 -9.52 -6.47 11.29
CA LYS A 62 -8.35 -7.31 11.56
C LYS A 62 -7.27 -7.19 10.48
N ASP A 63 -7.66 -7.13 9.21
CA ASP A 63 -6.74 -7.00 8.08
C ASP A 63 -6.00 -5.64 8.09
N SER A 64 -6.61 -4.59 8.65
CA SER A 64 -6.00 -3.26 8.79
C SER A 64 -4.66 -3.28 9.56
N ALA A 65 -4.46 -4.26 10.45
CA ALA A 65 -3.22 -4.42 11.20
C ALA A 65 -2.00 -4.67 10.28
N TRP A 66 -2.19 -5.40 9.17
CA TRP A 66 -1.14 -5.63 8.18
C TRP A 66 -0.76 -4.36 7.45
N ILE A 67 -1.75 -3.52 7.12
CA ILE A 67 -1.53 -2.22 6.49
C ILE A 67 -0.75 -1.30 7.43
N LEU A 68 -1.18 -1.22 8.70
CA LEU A 68 -0.51 -0.40 9.72
C LEU A 68 0.94 -0.83 9.94
N ASN A 69 1.23 -2.13 9.92
CA ASN A 69 2.59 -2.65 10.01
C ASN A 69 3.48 -2.12 8.86
N ASN A 70 2.99 -2.17 7.62
CA ASN A 70 3.74 -1.70 6.44
C ASN A 70 3.89 -0.18 6.43
N ILE A 71 2.88 0.56 6.91
CA ILE A 71 2.98 1.99 7.18
C ILE A 71 4.13 2.28 8.16
N GLY A 72 4.24 1.52 9.25
CA GLY A 72 5.33 1.65 10.21
C GLY A 72 6.70 1.35 9.61
N ALA A 73 6.78 0.33 8.74
CA ALA A 73 8.00 0.00 8.02
C ALA A 73 8.48 1.15 7.12
N ILE A 74 7.57 1.78 6.35
CA ILE A 74 7.91 2.96 5.53
C ILE A 74 8.49 4.09 6.38
N LEU A 75 7.86 4.41 7.52
CA LEU A 75 8.32 5.51 8.38
C LEU A 75 9.73 5.26 8.92
N ARG A 76 10.02 4.00 9.30
CA ARG A 76 11.36 3.59 9.72
C ARG A 76 12.37 3.72 8.58
N ASP A 77 12.01 3.25 7.39
CA ASP A 77 12.92 3.21 6.24
C ASP A 77 13.19 4.63 5.70
N GLN A 78 12.18 5.52 5.69
CA GLN A 78 12.36 6.95 5.40
C GLN A 78 13.36 7.59 6.36
N LYS A 79 13.21 7.40 7.68
CA LYS A 79 14.14 7.92 8.70
C LYS A 79 15.58 7.46 8.43
N ASN A 80 15.77 6.19 8.09
CA ASN A 80 17.08 5.63 7.77
C ASN A 80 17.66 6.21 6.48
N SER A 81 16.87 6.36 5.41
CA SER A 81 17.31 7.00 4.16
C SER A 81 17.74 8.46 4.37
N TYR A 82 16.97 9.24 5.14
CA TYR A 82 17.36 10.61 5.48
C TYR A 82 18.67 10.67 6.26
N SER A 83 18.89 9.72 7.17
CA SER A 83 20.14 9.63 7.94
C SER A 83 21.35 9.25 7.09
N GLN A 84 21.17 8.48 6.02
CA GLN A 84 22.26 8.09 5.11
C GLN A 84 22.63 9.17 4.09
N GLN A 85 21.74 10.12 3.80
CA GLN A 85 21.98 11.21 2.86
C GLN A 85 22.73 12.41 3.46
N HIS A 86 22.98 12.41 4.78
CA HIS A 86 23.61 13.54 5.50
C HIS A 86 24.98 13.19 6.13
N TRP A 87 25.70 12.23 5.56
CA TRP A 87 27.13 11.97 5.83
C TRP A 87 27.94 12.08 4.53
#